data_AF-A0A356P667-F1
#
_entry.id   AF-A0A356P667-F1
#
_cell.length_a   1.000
_cell.length_b   1.000
_cell.length_c   1.000
_cell.angle_alpha   90.00
_cell.angle_beta   90.00
_cell.angle_gamma   90.00
#
_symmetry.space_group_name_H-M   'P 1'
#
loop_
_entity.id
_entity.type
_entity.pdbx_description
1 polymer ?
#
loop_
_entity_poly.entity_id
_entity_poly.type
_entity_poly.pdbx_seq_one_letter_code
_entity_poly.pdbx_strand_id
1 'polypeptide(L)' 'ARNMQNFVLLKAVAKCGKPVMLKRGPSATLEEWMMAAEYILDGGNDQVMFCERG' A
#
# COMPACT_ATOMS: atom_id res chain seq x y z
N ALA A 1 6.94 3.77 -1.21
CA ALA A 1 8.24 3.16 -1.40
C ALA A 1 8.93 2.85 -0.09
N ARG A 2 9.62 3.79 0.59
CA ARG A 2 10.23 3.53 1.92
C ARG A 2 9.24 2.97 2.95
N ASN A 3 7.97 3.34 2.83
CA ASN A 3 6.88 2.87 3.68
C ASN A 3 6.03 1.73 3.09
N MET A 4 6.38 1.18 1.92
CA MET A 4 5.59 0.10 1.30
C MET A 4 5.53 -1.14 2.21
N GLN A 5 6.59 -1.38 3.00
CA GLN A 5 6.66 -2.48 3.96
C GLN A 5 6.35 -2.04 5.41
N ASN A 6 5.88 -0.81 5.62
CA ASN A 6 5.49 -0.34 6.96
C ASN A 6 4.03 -0.74 7.24
N PHE A 7 3.80 -2.00 7.59
CA PHE A 7 2.45 -2.56 7.74
C PHE A 7 1.60 -1.86 8.80
N VAL A 8 2.22 -1.33 9.86
CA VAL A 8 1.51 -0.54 10.88
C VAL A 8 0.93 0.73 10.25
N LEU A 9 1.72 1.42 9.42
CA LEU A 9 1.23 2.59 8.69
C LEU A 9 0.15 2.21 7.67
N LEU A 10 0.32 1.12 6.91
CA LEU A 10 -0.67 0.69 5.91
C LEU A 10 -2.04 0.42 6.54
N LYS A 11 -2.06 -0.30 7.67
CA LYS A 11 -3.30 -0.56 8.44
C LYS A 11 -3.91 0.73 9.01
N ALA A 12 -3.08 1.70 9.39
CA ALA A 12 -3.56 2.99 9.89
C ALA A 12 -4.20 3.83 8.77
N VAL A 13 -3.54 3.94 7.60
CA VAL A 13 -4.06 4.73 6.47
C VAL A 13 -5.31 4.10 5.84
N ALA A 14 -5.48 2.79 5.94
CA ALA A 14 -6.72 2.13 5.56
C ALA A 14 -7.93 2.74 6.28
N LYS A 15 -7.79 3.08 7.56
CA LYS A 15 -8.88 3.64 8.37
C LYS A 15 -9.12 5.14 8.16
N CYS A 16 -8.33 5.82 7.32
CA CYS A 16 -8.46 7.26 7.10
C CYS A 16 -9.60 7.66 6.15
N GLY A 17 -10.24 6.70 5.47
CA GLY A 17 -11.38 6.96 4.57
C GLY A 17 -11.04 7.85 3.36
N LYS A 18 -9.79 7.83 2.91
CA LYS A 18 -9.30 8.60 1.76
C LYS A 18 -8.61 7.66 0.76
N PRO A 19 -8.62 7.97 -0.55
CA PRO A 19 -7.83 7.23 -1.53
C PRO A 19 -6.35 7.14 -1.12
N VAL A 20 -5.75 5.96 -1.28
CA VAL A 20 -4.36 5.69 -0.92
C VAL A 20 -3.54 5.43 -2.18
N MET A 21 -2.53 6.27 -2.44
CA MET A 21 -1.55 5.99 -3.49
C MET A 21 -0.37 5.19 -2.91
N LEU A 22 -0.32 3.90 -3.23
CA LEU A 22 0.74 3.00 -2.78
C LEU A 22 1.91 3.02 -3.78
N LYS A 23 3.02 3.64 -3.39
CA LYS A 23 4.24 3.70 -4.20
C LYS A 23 5.09 2.43 -4.04
N ARG A 24 5.49 1.77 -5.14
CA ARG A 24 6.35 0.58 -5.11
C ARG A 24 7.66 0.82 -4.35
N GLY A 25 8.09 -0.16 -3.57
CA GLY A 25 9.38 -0.16 -2.87
C GLY A 25 10.53 -0.34 -3.86
N PRO A 26 11.71 0.27 -3.60
CA PRO A 26 12.88 -0.01 -4.43
C PRO A 26 13.19 -1.51 -4.38
N SER A 27 13.29 -2.14 -5.55
CA SER A 27 13.53 -3.59 -5.70
C SER A 27 12.38 -4.53 -5.29
N ALA A 28 11.21 -4.01 -4.93
CA ALA A 28 10.06 -4.87 -4.62
C ALA A 28 9.56 -5.59 -5.87
N THR A 29 9.14 -6.85 -5.78
CA THR A 29 8.43 -7.53 -6.87
C THR A 29 7.00 -7.00 -7.02
N LEU A 30 6.32 -7.36 -8.12
CA LEU A 30 4.89 -7.05 -8.27
C LEU A 30 4.06 -7.74 -7.19
N GLU A 31 4.39 -8.99 -6.84
CA GLU A 31 3.71 -9.74 -5.79
C GLU A 31 3.85 -9.07 -4.42
N GLU A 32 5.06 -8.64 -4.05
CA GLU A 32 5.29 -7.92 -2.79
C GLU A 32 4.51 -6.60 -2.72
N TRP A 33 4.37 -5.92 -3.86
CA TRP A 33 3.63 -4.68 -3.94
C TRP A 33 2.11 -4.90 -3.84
N MET A 34 1.58 -5.95 -4.47
CA MET A 34 0.18 -6.37 -4.32
C MET A 34 -0.12 -6.80 -2.89
N MET A 35 0.76 -7.59 -2.27
CA MET A 35 0.61 -7.97 -0.85
C MET A 35 0.58 -6.76 0.08
N ALA A 36 1.35 -5.71 -0.20
CA ALA A 36 1.28 -4.47 0.57
C ALA A 36 -0.07 -3.76 0.44
N ALA A 37 -0.71 -3.82 -0.74
CA ALA A 37 -2.05 -3.28 -0.96
C ALA A 37 -3.12 -4.07 -0.19
N GLU A 38 -2.99 -5.39 -0.08
CA GLU A 38 -3.93 -6.23 0.70
C GLU A 38 -4.08 -5.76 2.15
N TYR A 39 -3.02 -5.25 2.79
CA TYR A 39 -3.12 -4.67 4.13
C TYR A 39 -3.99 -3.41 4.21
N ILE A 40 -4.10 -2.65 3.12
CA ILE A 40 -4.98 -1.48 3.02
C ILE A 40 -6.42 -1.95 2.75
N LEU A 41 -6.59 -2.93 1.85
CA LEU A 41 -7.88 -3.52 1.50
C LEU A 41 -8.54 -4.22 2.71
N ASP A 42 -7.80 -5.06 3.42
CA ASP A 42 -8.24 -5.75 4.66
C ASP A 42 -8.63 -4.76 5.77
N GLY A 43 -8.01 -3.57 5.77
CA GLY A 43 -8.38 -2.48 6.66
C GLY A 43 -9.68 -1.75 6.28
N GLY A 44 -10.36 -2.16 5.20
CA GLY A 44 -11.65 -1.64 4.75
C GLY A 44 -11.57 -0.47 3.77
N ASN A 45 -10.42 -0.23 3.12
CA ASN A 45 -10.25 0.83 2.13
C ASN A 45 -9.83 0.25 0.78
N ASP A 46 -10.81 0.14 -0.12
CA ASP A 46 -10.66 -0.39 -1.47
C ASP A 46 -10.15 0.64 -2.50
N GLN A 47 -10.00 1.91 -2.08
CA GLN A 47 -9.57 3.00 -2.96
C GLN A 47 -8.05 3.10 -3.03
N VAL A 48 -7.40 2.05 -3.55
CA VAL A 48 -5.94 1.96 -3.67
C VAL A 48 -5.50 2.22 -5.11
N MET A 49 -4.57 3.15 -5.29
CA MET A 49 -3.91 3.41 -6.57
C MET A 49 -2.44 3.01 -6.50
N PHE A 50 -2.02 2.19 -7.45
CA PHE A 50 -0.64 1.81 -7.62
C PHE A 50 0.16 2.91 -8.35
N CYS A 51 1.29 3.32 -7.77
CA CYS A 51 2.28 4.19 -8.39
C CYS A 51 3.62 3.46 -8.56
N GLU A 52 3.91 3.03 -9.79
CA GLU A 52 5.22 2.50 -10.18
C GLU A 52 6.24 3.62 -10.14
N ARG A 53 7.42 3.37 -9.56
CA ARG A 53 8.44 4.40 -9.39
C ARG A 53 9.85 3.83 -9.17
N GLY A 54 10.41 3.19 -10.19
CA GLY A 54 11.83 2.78 -10.24
C GLY A 54 12.12 1.48 -9.49
#